data_AF-A0AA38CZ41-F1
#
_entry.id   AF-A0AA38CZ41-F1
#
_cell.length_a   1.000
_cell.length_b   1.000
_cell.length_c   1.000
_cell.angle_alpha   90.00
_cell.angle_beta   90.00
_cell.angle_gamma   90.00
#
_symmetry.space_group_name_H-M   'P 1'
#
loop_
_entity.id
_entity.type
_entity.pdbx_description
1 polymer ?
#
loop_
_entity_poly.entity_id
_entity_poly.type
_entity_poly.pdbx_seq_one_letter_code
_entity_poly.pdbx_strand_id
1 'polypeptide(L)'
;MENGVKKLQQFTGSGDLLGALIAALLGEGFDNLSAAIFALSYLNICGEHANKKLTSSNGLADFRHETLNQLSLLSVTNDNWFNQVKGRKQ
;
A
#
# COMPACT_ATOMS: atom_id res chain seq x y z
N MET A 1 1.89 13.26 2.49
CA MET A 1 2.06 12.16 1.51
C MET A 1 0.88 12.19 0.56
N GLU A 2 1.12 12.06 -0.75
CA GLU A 2 0.06 12.09 -1.78
C GLU A 2 -0.19 10.71 -2.41
N ASN A 3 0.45 9.64 -1.93
CA ASN A 3 0.16 8.29 -2.41
C ASN A 3 -1.19 7.77 -1.95
N GLY A 4 -1.75 6.86 -2.74
CA GLY A 4 -2.95 6.10 -2.43
C GLY A 4 -4.14 6.48 -3.32
N VAL A 5 -5.22 5.72 -3.15
CA VAL A 5 -6.47 5.91 -3.88
C VAL A 5 -7.65 5.89 -2.92
N LYS A 6 -8.71 6.65 -3.21
CA LYS A 6 -9.91 6.74 -2.35
C LYS A 6 -10.53 5.36 -2.04
N LYS A 7 -10.41 4.40 -2.95
CA LYS A 7 -10.94 3.04 -2.77
C LYS A 7 -10.34 2.29 -1.57
N LEU A 8 -9.13 2.64 -1.12
CA LEU A 8 -8.54 2.06 0.11
C LEU A 8 -9.35 2.39 1.38
N GLN A 9 -10.12 3.49 1.35
CA GLN A 9 -11.01 3.87 2.45
C GLN A 9 -12.39 3.22 2.37
N GLN A 10 -12.68 2.49 1.29
CA GLN A 10 -14.01 1.97 1.01
C GLN A 10 -14.19 0.50 1.42
N PHE A 11 -13.11 -0.21 1.76
CA PHE A 11 -13.19 -1.57 2.30
C PHE A 11 -12.65 -1.63 3.73
N THR A 12 -13.29 -2.47 4.55
CA THR A 12 -12.88 -2.69 5.94
C THR A 12 -11.55 -3.46 6.04
N GLY A 13 -10.73 -3.13 7.03
CA GLY A 13 -9.45 -3.77 7.29
C GLY A 13 -8.24 -3.14 6.59
N SER A 14 -8.39 -2.07 5.81
CA SER A 14 -7.22 -1.36 5.25
C SER A 14 -6.34 -0.73 6.34
N GLY A 15 -6.94 -0.20 7.41
CA GLY A 15 -6.22 0.27 8.59
C GLY A 15 -5.56 -0.86 9.38
N ASP A 16 -6.24 -2.01 9.53
CA ASP A 16 -5.68 -3.17 10.22
C ASP A 16 -4.46 -3.73 9.47
N LEU A 17 -4.53 -3.78 8.13
CA LEU A 17 -3.41 -4.14 7.28
C LEU A 17 -2.23 -3.17 7.46
N LEU A 18 -2.50 -1.86 7.50
CA LEU A 18 -1.45 -0.87 7.76
C LEU A 18 -0.78 -1.09 9.12
N GLY A 19 -1.57 -1.28 10.18
CA GLY A 19 -1.03 -1.56 11.52
C GLY A 19 -0.19 -2.83 11.55
N ALA A 20 -0.64 -3.89 10.90
CA ALA A 20 0.10 -5.14 10.78
C ALA A 20 1.42 -4.98 10.01
N LEU A 21 1.42 -4.21 8.91
CA LEU A 21 2.63 -3.91 8.14
C LEU A 21 3.65 -3.08 8.94
N ILE A 22 3.17 -2.09 9.72
CA ILE A 22 4.03 -1.32 10.63
C ILE A 22 4.67 -2.26 11.66
N ALA A 23 3.87 -3.11 12.30
CA ALA A 23 4.36 -4.07 13.28
C ALA A 23 5.38 -5.06 12.68
N ALA A 24 5.18 -5.51 11.44
CA ALA A 24 6.12 -6.37 10.74
C ALA A 24 7.48 -5.67 10.52
N LEU A 25 7.48 -4.41 10.05
CA LEU A 25 8.71 -3.64 9.85
C LEU A 25 9.43 -3.32 11.16
N LEU A 26 8.68 -3.03 12.24
CA LEU A 26 9.24 -2.88 13.57
C LEU A 26 9.90 -4.19 14.06
N GLY A 27 9.26 -5.33 13.81
CA GLY A 27 9.81 -6.65 14.13
C GLY A 27 11.11 -6.96 13.38
N GLU A 28 11.28 -6.42 12.17
CA GLU A 28 12.51 -6.50 11.37
C GLU A 28 13.60 -5.50 11.80
N GLY A 29 13.31 -4.62 12.77
CA GLY A 29 14.28 -3.69 13.35
C GLY A 29 14.32 -2.29 12.75
N PHE A 30 13.31 -1.90 11.96
CA PHE A 30 13.17 -0.50 11.52
C PHE A 30 12.81 0.40 12.70
N ASP A 31 13.23 1.66 12.66
CA ASP A 31 12.78 2.66 13.64
C ASP A 31 11.29 3.03 13.43
N ASN A 32 10.68 3.60 14.46
CA ASN A 32 9.25 3.93 14.47
C ASN A 32 8.80 4.79 13.28
N LEU A 33 9.59 5.81 12.92
CA LEU A 33 9.22 6.73 11.84
C LEU A 33 9.38 6.05 10.48
N SER A 34 10.50 5.36 10.27
CA SER A 34 10.74 4.62 9.03
C SER A 34 9.70 3.53 8.82
N ALA A 35 9.40 2.72 9.83
CA ALA A 35 8.38 1.67 9.75
C ALA A 35 7.01 2.24 9.34
N ALA A 36 6.58 3.35 9.96
CA ALA A 36 5.33 4.02 9.60
C ALA A 36 5.33 4.55 8.16
N ILE A 37 6.40 5.23 7.75
CA ILE A 37 6.55 5.79 6.40
C ILE A 37 6.56 4.70 5.33
N PHE A 38 7.35 3.64 5.54
CA PHE A 38 7.48 2.54 4.57
C PHE A 38 6.19 1.75 4.45
N ALA A 39 5.57 1.35 5.56
CA ALA A 39 4.32 0.59 5.53
C ALA A 39 3.20 1.39 4.84
N LEU A 40 3.03 2.66 5.22
CA LEU A 40 2.00 3.52 4.63
C LEU A 40 2.24 3.71 3.13
N SER A 41 3.48 3.99 2.74
CA SER A 41 3.81 4.20 1.33
C SER A 41 3.61 2.92 0.51
N TYR A 42 4.06 1.77 1.02
CA TYR A 42 3.95 0.49 0.33
C TYR A 42 2.48 0.08 0.13
N LEU A 43 1.65 0.15 1.18
CA LEU A 43 0.23 -0.18 1.08
C LEU A 43 -0.50 0.75 0.10
N ASN A 44 -0.19 2.05 0.13
CA ASN A 44 -0.78 3.01 -0.78
C ASN A 44 -0.40 2.75 -2.24
N ILE A 45 0.88 2.42 -2.51
CA ILE A 45 1.34 2.08 -3.86
C ILE A 45 0.71 0.75 -4.32
N CYS A 46 0.55 -0.24 -3.45
CA CYS A 46 -0.21 -1.46 -3.76
C CYS A 46 -1.64 -1.13 -4.23
N GLY A 47 -2.32 -0.23 -3.52
CA GLY A 47 -3.65 0.26 -3.91
C GLY A 47 -3.65 1.02 -5.24
N GLU A 48 -2.62 1.83 -5.53
CA GLU A 48 -2.48 2.49 -6.83
C GLU A 48 -2.32 1.49 -7.98
N HIS A 49 -1.50 0.45 -7.79
CA HIS A 49 -1.32 -0.62 -8.79
C HIS A 49 -2.59 -1.44 -8.99
N ALA A 50 -3.28 -1.79 -7.90
CA ALA A 50 -4.58 -2.46 -7.98
C ALA A 50 -5.61 -1.62 -8.75
N ASN A 51 -5.67 -0.31 -8.49
CA ASN A 51 -6.62 0.57 -9.19
C ASN A 51 -6.27 0.75 -10.68
N LYS A 52 -4.98 0.67 -11.06
CA LYS A 52 -4.56 0.74 -12.48
C LYS A 52 -4.89 -0.53 -13.25
N LYS A 53 -4.80 -1.70 -12.61
CA LYS A 53 -5.10 -2.99 -13.23
C LYS A 53 -6.59 -3.24 -13.45
N LEU A 54 -7.42 -2.66 -12.60
CA LEU A 54 -8.87 -2.85 -12.64
C LEU A 54 -9.55 -1.79 -13.51
N THR A 55 -10.63 -2.18 -14.16
CA THR A 55 -11.44 -1.30 -15.01
C THR A 55 -12.68 -0.80 -14.28
N SER A 56 -13.47 0.07 -14.92
CA SER A 56 -14.71 0.62 -14.35
C SER A 56 -15.82 -0.42 -14.14
N SER A 57 -15.72 -1.61 -14.76
CA SER A 57 -16.65 -2.72 -14.52
C SER A 57 -16.30 -3.56 -13.28
N ASN A 58 -15.10 -3.40 -12.72
CA ASN A 58 -14.67 -4.13 -11.53
C ASN A 58 -15.21 -3.50 -10.25
N GLY A 59 -15.68 -4.35 -9.35
CA GLY A 59 -16.25 -3.94 -8.07
C GLY A 59 -15.18 -3.64 -7.01
N LEU A 60 -15.63 -3.16 -5.85
CA LEU A 60 -14.76 -2.94 -4.70
C LEU A 60 -14.13 -4.24 -4.17
N ALA A 61 -14.82 -5.38 -4.30
CA ALA A 61 -14.30 -6.68 -3.89
C ALA A 61 -13.05 -7.06 -4.72
N ASP A 62 -13.09 -6.85 -6.04
CA ASP A 62 -11.93 -7.07 -6.91
C ASP A 62 -10.78 -6.14 -6.52
N PHE A 63 -11.08 -4.87 -6.21
CA PHE A 63 -10.08 -3.92 -5.75
C PHE A 63 -9.40 -4.34 -4.44
N ARG A 64 -10.19 -4.81 -3.46
CA ARG A 64 -9.64 -5.35 -2.22
C ARG A 64 -8.76 -6.56 -2.50
N HIS A 65 -9.22 -7.51 -3.31
CA HIS A 65 -8.47 -8.71 -3.65
C HIS A 65 -7.15 -8.37 -4.36
N GLU A 66 -7.18 -7.50 -5.36
CA GLU A 66 -5.98 -7.13 -6.10
C GLU A 66 -5.01 -6.30 -5.25
N THR A 67 -5.51 -5.46 -4.33
CA THR A 67 -4.64 -4.75 -3.38
C THR A 67 -3.86 -5.74 -2.52
N LEU A 68 -4.50 -6.85 -2.09
CA LEU A 68 -3.84 -7.92 -1.34
C LEU A 68 -2.84 -8.70 -2.22
N ASN A 69 -3.16 -8.96 -3.50
CA ASN A 69 -2.20 -9.55 -4.44
C ASN A 69 -0.95 -8.67 -4.59
N GLN A 70 -1.12 -7.34 -4.65
CA GLN A 70 0.01 -6.43 -4.78
C GLN A 70 0.96 -6.44 -3.57
N LEU A 71 0.51 -6.80 -2.37
CA LEU A 71 1.38 -6.92 -1.20
C LEU A 71 2.51 -7.95 -1.38
N SER A 72 2.30 -8.99 -2.20
CA SER A 72 3.33 -10.00 -2.50
C SER A 72 4.01 -9.78 -3.84
N LEU A 73 3.40 -9.02 -4.76
CA LEU A 73 3.89 -8.86 -6.13
C LEU A 73 4.66 -7.56 -6.36
N LEU A 74 4.35 -6.47 -5.65
CA LEU A 74 4.88 -5.14 -5.97
C LEU A 74 6.41 -5.11 -5.87
N SER A 75 6.98 -5.67 -4.80
CA SER A 75 8.44 -5.70 -4.60
C SER A 75 9.16 -6.71 -5.49
N VAL A 76 8.45 -7.73 -6.01
CA VAL A 76 9.03 -8.75 -6.92
C VAL A 76 9.02 -8.25 -8.36
N THR A 77 8.00 -7.50 -8.73
CA THR A 77 7.79 -7.04 -10.12
C THR A 77 8.38 -5.65 -10.37
N ASN A 78 8.69 -4.90 -9.32
CA ASN A 78 9.27 -3.58 -9.41
C ASN A 78 10.23 -3.31 -8.25
N ASP A 79 11.51 -3.62 -8.45
CA ASP A 79 12.59 -3.34 -7.49
C ASP A 79 12.67 -1.86 -7.09
N ASN A 80 12.23 -0.97 -7.99
CA ASN A 80 12.24 0.48 -7.82
C ASN A 80 10.89 1.02 -7.36
N TRP A 81 10.04 0.20 -6.74
CA TRP A 81 8.70 0.63 -6.32
C TRP A 81 8.75 1.88 -5.43
N PHE A 82 9.79 2.01 -4.61
CA PHE A 82 10.01 3.13 -3.69
C PHE A 82 10.19 4.49 -4.39
N ASN A 83 10.56 4.51 -5.68
CA ASN A 83 10.61 5.76 -6.46
C ASN A 83 9.21 6.37 -6.71
N GLN A 84 8.15 5.60 -6.44
CA GLN A 84 6.77 6.09 -6.53
C GLN A 84 6.29 6.76 -5.24
N VAL A 85 7.11 6.80 -4.19
CA VAL A 85 6.79 7.47 -2.93
C VAL A 85 6.69 8.99 -3.16
N LYS A 86 5.56 9.57 -2.77
CA LYS A 86 5.22 10.99 -2.89
C LYS A 86 5.07 11.59 -1.49
N GLY A 87 6.05 12.38 -1.09
CA GLY A 87 6.01 13.17 0.13
C GLY A 87 6.74 14.50 -0.05
N ARG A 88 6.21 15.58 0.53
CA ARG A 88 6.95 16.83 0.72
C ARG A 88 7.39 16.91 2.18
N LYS A 89 8.60 17.41 2.43
CA LYS A 89 8.91 18.04 3.73
C LYS A 89 8.00 19.27 3.83
N GLN A 90 7.19 19.34 4.88
CA GLN A 90 6.60 20.60 5.32
C GLN A 90 7.68 21.45 5.96
#